data_AF-A0A353HST5-F1
#
_entry.id   AF-A0A353HST5-F1
#
_cell.length_a   1.000
_cell.length_b   1.000
_cell.length_c   1.000
_cell.angle_alpha   90.00
_cell.angle_beta   90.00
_cell.angle_gamma   90.00
#
_symmetry.space_group_name_H-M   'P 1'
#
loop_
_entity.id
_entity.type
_entity.pdbx_description
1 polymer ?
#
loop_
_entity_poly.entity_id
_entity_poly.type
_entity_poly.pdbx_seq_one_letter_code
_entity_poly.pdbx_strand_id
1 'polypeptide(L)'
;MVGYDFNPYNNNSGLTFYGAAAPSGILATGTPGTLAQARVLQFGDLISSTGQFNQFQTRGDNFQAGRQEYVGLRFLNETTGVLNYGWALINTTAGNGFPASVVAYGYENTGLSITAGETAVAADVPEPASIALVGLALGAMGVSRRRKSA
;
A
#
# COMPACT_ATOMS: atom_id res chain seq x y z
N MET A 1 -5.35 -18.04 -9.24
CA MET A 1 -4.78 -19.40 -9.07
C MET A 1 -5.26 -19.93 -7.72
N VAL A 2 -5.33 -21.24 -7.50
CA VAL A 2 -5.43 -21.76 -6.13
C VAL A 2 -4.02 -21.65 -5.53
N GLY A 3 -3.84 -20.90 -4.44
CA GLY A 3 -2.52 -20.62 -3.89
C GLY A 3 -2.55 -19.64 -2.74
N TYR A 4 -1.43 -18.94 -2.54
CA TYR A 4 -1.25 -17.88 -1.55
C TYR A 4 -0.89 -16.57 -2.25
N ASP A 5 -1.27 -15.42 -1.69
CA ASP A 5 -0.79 -14.10 -2.16
C ASP A 5 0.31 -13.53 -1.27
N PHE A 6 0.44 -14.08 -0.06
CA PHE A 6 1.41 -13.69 0.93
C PHE A 6 1.93 -14.92 1.66
N ASN A 7 3.24 -15.14 1.65
CA ASN A 7 3.89 -16.29 2.28
C ASN A 7 5.15 -15.84 3.06
N PRO A 8 5.03 -15.52 4.35
CA PRO A 8 6.16 -15.37 5.25
C PRO A 8 6.71 -16.73 5.66
N TYR A 9 8.03 -16.93 5.56
CA TYR A 9 8.70 -18.18 5.91
C TYR A 9 10.14 -17.95 6.38
N ASN A 10 10.77 -18.98 6.94
CA ASN A 10 12.19 -18.97 7.29
C ASN A 10 13.00 -19.61 6.16
N ASN A 11 13.91 -18.86 5.54
CA ASN A 11 14.78 -19.35 4.47
C ASN A 11 16.15 -19.85 4.96
N ASN A 12 16.26 -20.22 6.25
CA ASN A 12 17.50 -20.49 6.99
C ASN A 12 18.39 -19.26 7.24
N SER A 13 17.98 -18.06 6.81
CA SER A 13 18.60 -16.77 7.14
C SER A 13 17.63 -15.82 7.85
N GLY A 14 16.50 -16.35 8.34
CA GLY A 14 15.47 -15.59 9.06
C GLY A 14 14.23 -15.28 8.22
N LEU A 15 13.39 -14.39 8.76
CA LEU A 15 12.10 -14.03 8.18
C LEU A 15 12.31 -13.50 6.76
N THR A 16 11.56 -14.10 5.83
CA THR A 16 11.62 -13.89 4.40
C THR A 16 10.21 -14.01 3.82
N PHE A 17 9.94 -13.34 2.71
CA PHE A 17 8.63 -13.35 2.06
C PHE A 17 8.73 -13.92 0.65
N TYR A 18 7.68 -14.59 0.19
CA TYR A 18 7.58 -15.08 -1.19
C TYR A 18 6.30 -14.56 -1.84
N GLY A 19 6.43 -13.99 -3.04
CA GLY A 19 5.30 -13.65 -3.91
C GLY A 19 4.97 -14.80 -4.85
N ALA A 20 3.70 -15.20 -4.99
CA ALA A 20 3.39 -16.49 -5.62
C ALA A 20 3.51 -16.54 -7.15
N ALA A 21 3.18 -15.46 -7.87
CA ALA A 21 3.14 -15.47 -9.33
C ALA A 21 3.24 -14.06 -9.90
N ALA A 22 3.87 -13.89 -11.06
CA ALA A 22 3.79 -12.63 -11.80
C ALA A 22 2.34 -12.35 -12.22
N PRO A 23 1.81 -11.12 -12.11
CA PRO A 23 2.43 -9.91 -11.56
C PRO A 23 2.22 -9.71 -10.04
N SER A 24 1.61 -10.63 -9.31
CA SER A 24 1.54 -10.58 -7.84
C SER A 24 2.93 -10.59 -7.18
N GLY A 25 3.06 -10.02 -5.99
CA GLY A 25 4.33 -10.02 -5.27
C GLY A 25 4.39 -9.14 -4.03
N ILE A 26 5.57 -9.16 -3.42
CA ILE A 26 5.92 -8.39 -2.23
C ILE A 26 6.51 -7.05 -2.67
N LEU A 27 6.05 -5.95 -2.09
CA LEU A 27 6.63 -4.63 -2.35
C LEU A 27 8.08 -4.63 -1.85
N ALA A 28 9.00 -4.39 -2.78
CA ALA A 28 10.42 -4.53 -2.56
C ALA A 28 11.17 -3.22 -2.82
N THR A 29 12.35 -3.11 -2.25
CA THR A 29 13.37 -2.15 -2.64
C THR A 29 14.33 -2.78 -3.65
N GLY A 30 14.86 -1.95 -4.55
CA GLY A 30 15.78 -2.40 -5.60
C GLY A 30 15.09 -3.08 -6.79
N THR A 31 15.88 -3.79 -7.59
CA THR A 31 15.40 -4.50 -8.77
C THR A 31 14.79 -5.86 -8.37
N PRO A 32 13.59 -6.24 -8.86
CA PRO A 32 13.02 -7.56 -8.65
C PRO A 32 14.01 -8.70 -9.00
N GLY A 33 14.06 -9.72 -8.15
CA GLY A 33 15.02 -10.82 -8.23
C GLY A 33 15.27 -11.47 -6.86
N THR A 34 16.22 -12.39 -6.80
CA THR A 34 16.54 -13.17 -5.58
C THR A 34 17.24 -12.37 -4.49
N LEU A 35 17.74 -11.18 -4.82
CA LEU A 35 18.42 -10.26 -3.91
C LEU A 35 17.54 -9.10 -3.44
N ALA A 36 16.30 -9.01 -3.93
CA ALA A 36 15.39 -7.94 -3.55
C ALA A 36 15.06 -8.01 -2.06
N GLN A 37 14.99 -6.87 -1.40
CA GLN A 37 14.59 -6.75 0.00
C GLN A 37 13.15 -6.28 0.11
N ALA A 38 12.41 -6.79 1.08
CA ALA A 38 11.07 -6.31 1.36
C ALA A 38 11.17 -4.87 1.86
N ARG A 39 10.36 -3.98 1.28
CA ARG A 39 10.28 -2.60 1.71
C ARG A 39 9.51 -2.56 3.02
N VAL A 40 10.18 -2.11 4.09
CA VAL A 40 9.50 -1.75 5.34
C VAL A 40 8.65 -0.52 5.08
N LEU A 41 7.37 -0.62 5.41
CA LEU A 41 6.42 0.49 5.30
C LEU A 41 6.03 0.98 6.70
N GLN A 42 5.81 2.29 6.79
CA GLN A 42 5.20 2.94 7.93
C GLN A 42 3.70 3.18 7.66
N PHE A 43 2.93 3.45 8.72
CA PHE A 43 1.53 3.82 8.56
C PHE A 43 1.39 5.03 7.60
N GLY A 44 0.47 4.93 6.64
CA GLY A 44 0.24 5.96 5.63
C GLY A 44 1.12 5.87 4.38
N ASP A 45 2.11 4.98 4.34
CA ASP A 45 2.91 4.79 3.12
C ASP A 45 2.06 4.25 1.98
N LEU A 46 2.17 4.88 0.81
CA LEU A 46 1.42 4.52 -0.39
C LEU A 46 1.90 3.19 -0.99
N ILE A 47 0.94 2.33 -1.31
CA ILE A 47 1.10 1.08 -2.05
C ILE A 47 0.27 1.20 -3.33
N SER A 48 0.94 1.22 -4.48
CA SER A 48 0.30 1.48 -5.77
C SER A 48 1.00 0.75 -6.92
N SER A 49 0.46 0.92 -8.13
CA SER A 49 0.98 0.33 -9.36
C SER A 49 2.42 0.72 -9.72
N THR A 50 2.92 1.84 -9.17
CA THR A 50 4.30 2.30 -9.41
C THR A 50 5.34 1.59 -8.54
N GLY A 51 4.88 0.81 -7.55
CA GLY A 51 5.75 0.00 -6.69
C GLY A 51 6.48 -1.11 -7.44
N GLN A 52 7.68 -1.46 -6.95
CA GLN A 52 8.42 -2.62 -7.42
C GLN A 52 7.97 -3.85 -6.63
N PHE A 53 7.27 -4.78 -7.27
CA PHE A 53 6.78 -6.00 -6.62
C PHE A 53 7.59 -7.21 -7.06
N ASN A 54 8.13 -7.93 -6.09
CA ASN A 54 8.94 -9.11 -6.34
C ASN A 54 8.10 -10.39 -6.19
N GLN A 55 8.11 -11.23 -7.22
CA GLN A 55 7.41 -12.51 -7.31
C GLN A 55 8.28 -13.72 -6.90
N PHE A 56 9.43 -13.45 -6.29
CA PHE A 56 10.39 -14.45 -5.86
C PHE A 56 10.61 -14.31 -4.35
N GLN A 57 11.62 -15.03 -3.85
CA GLN A 57 12.16 -14.76 -2.53
C GLN A 57 12.52 -13.28 -2.40
N THR A 58 11.90 -12.64 -1.42
CA THR A 58 12.10 -11.25 -1.05
C THR A 58 12.62 -11.22 0.37
N ARG A 59 13.88 -10.83 0.54
CA ARG A 59 14.58 -10.93 1.82
C ARG A 59 13.93 -9.99 2.84
N GLY A 60 13.65 -10.51 4.03
CA GLY A 60 13.04 -9.75 5.11
C GLY A 60 14.04 -9.19 6.12
N ASP A 61 15.32 -8.97 5.76
CA ASP A 61 16.39 -8.59 6.72
C ASP A 61 15.96 -7.42 7.63
N ASN A 62 15.26 -6.43 7.07
CA ASN A 62 14.79 -5.25 7.80
C ASN A 62 13.68 -5.56 8.81
N PHE A 63 12.90 -6.62 8.57
CA PHE A 63 11.87 -7.12 9.50
C PHE A 63 12.48 -8.02 10.59
N GLN A 64 13.78 -8.29 10.58
CA GLN A 64 14.45 -9.11 11.61
C GLN A 64 14.95 -8.27 12.79
N ALA A 65 14.58 -6.98 12.85
CA ALA A 65 14.99 -6.03 13.88
C ALA A 65 14.13 -6.07 15.15
N GLY A 66 13.09 -6.92 15.21
CA GLY A 66 12.23 -7.05 16.39
C GLY A 66 11.23 -5.91 16.56
N ARG A 67 10.56 -5.55 15.46
CA ARG A 67 9.62 -4.42 15.40
C ARG A 67 8.28 -4.86 14.86
N GLN A 68 7.29 -3.99 15.04
CA GLN A 68 6.01 -4.09 14.36
C GLN A 68 6.03 -3.18 13.12
N GLU A 69 5.95 -3.77 11.93
CA GLU A 69 6.18 -3.09 10.65
C GLU A 69 5.22 -3.60 9.57
N TYR A 70 4.92 -2.74 8.58
CA TYR A 70 4.05 -3.10 7.47
C TYR A 70 4.86 -3.67 6.29
N VAL A 71 4.34 -4.72 5.66
CA VAL A 71 4.77 -5.21 4.35
C VAL A 71 3.70 -4.92 3.31
N GLY A 72 4.11 -4.45 2.13
CA GLY A 72 3.21 -4.17 1.02
C GLY A 72 3.04 -5.36 0.08
N LEU A 73 1.85 -5.50 -0.50
CA LEU A 73 1.44 -6.62 -1.34
C LEU A 73 0.77 -6.11 -2.62
N ARG A 74 0.98 -6.84 -3.71
CA ARG A 74 0.16 -6.79 -4.93
C ARG A 74 -0.30 -8.19 -5.26
N PHE A 75 -1.57 -8.35 -5.60
CA PHE A 75 -2.12 -9.64 -5.98
C PHE A 75 -3.21 -9.52 -7.03
N LEU A 76 -3.31 -10.53 -7.90
CA LEU A 76 -4.36 -10.60 -8.89
C LEU A 76 -5.65 -11.08 -8.22
N ASN A 77 -6.72 -10.32 -8.31
CA ASN A 77 -8.05 -10.81 -7.98
C ASN A 77 -8.53 -11.74 -9.10
N GLU A 78 -8.64 -13.04 -8.82
CA GLU A 78 -9.05 -14.03 -9.82
C GLU A 78 -10.47 -13.84 -10.33
N THR A 79 -11.34 -13.24 -9.53
CA THR A 79 -12.75 -13.05 -9.90
C THR A 79 -12.90 -11.92 -10.91
N THR A 80 -12.13 -10.84 -10.75
CA THR A 80 -12.25 -9.63 -11.58
C THR A 80 -11.14 -9.49 -12.61
N GLY A 81 -10.02 -10.20 -12.46
CA GLY A 81 -8.81 -10.04 -13.27
C GLY A 81 -8.03 -8.75 -12.98
N VAL A 82 -8.39 -8.02 -11.92
CA VAL A 82 -7.77 -6.73 -11.55
C VAL A 82 -6.66 -6.94 -10.52
N LEU A 83 -5.58 -6.18 -10.64
CA LEU A 83 -4.52 -6.16 -9.63
C LEU A 83 -4.92 -5.30 -8.44
N ASN A 84 -4.95 -5.94 -7.28
CA ASN A 84 -5.27 -5.34 -6.01
C ASN A 84 -4.00 -5.09 -5.19
N TYR A 85 -4.09 -4.15 -4.26
CA TYR A 85 -2.99 -3.74 -3.39
C TYR A 85 -3.39 -3.93 -1.94
N GLY A 86 -2.43 -4.30 -1.10
CA GLY A 86 -2.70 -4.54 0.30
C GLY A 86 -1.47 -4.41 1.18
N TRP A 87 -1.70 -4.54 2.47
CA TRP A 87 -0.69 -4.48 3.51
C TRP A 87 -0.93 -5.59 4.54
N ALA A 88 0.15 -6.04 5.17
CA ALA A 88 0.10 -6.83 6.39
C ALA A 88 1.01 -6.20 7.46
N LEU A 89 0.50 -6.07 8.68
CA LEU A 89 1.25 -5.62 9.84
C LEU A 89 1.87 -6.83 10.52
N ILE A 90 3.19 -6.88 10.62
CA ILE A 90 3.92 -8.02 11.17
C ILE A 90 4.65 -7.58 12.42
N ASN A 91 4.45 -8.32 13.51
CA ASN A 91 5.26 -8.18 14.72
C ASN A 91 6.33 -9.27 14.74
N THR A 92 7.57 -8.88 15.01
CA THR A 92 8.75 -9.75 14.92
C THR A 92 9.61 -9.66 16.17
N THR A 93 10.54 -10.61 16.33
CA THR A 93 11.60 -10.56 17.34
C THR A 93 12.97 -10.35 16.68
N ALA A 94 13.89 -9.71 17.40
CA ALA A 94 15.22 -9.40 16.88
C ALA A 94 16.06 -10.66 16.63
N GLY A 95 16.96 -10.60 15.65
CA GLY A 95 17.96 -11.63 15.35
C GLY A 95 17.67 -12.36 14.05
N ASN A 96 16.54 -13.04 13.96
CA ASN A 96 16.11 -13.72 12.73
C ASN A 96 14.66 -13.43 12.33
N GLY A 97 14.00 -12.46 12.99
CA GLY A 97 12.61 -12.11 12.75
C GLY A 97 11.58 -13.05 13.40
N PHE A 98 12.00 -14.13 14.06
CA PHE A 98 11.11 -15.09 14.70
C PHE A 98 11.19 -15.06 16.24
N PRO A 99 10.08 -15.30 16.96
CA PRO A 99 8.73 -15.51 16.43
C PRO A 99 8.19 -14.30 15.68
N ALA A 100 7.43 -14.58 14.61
CA ALA A 100 6.77 -13.59 13.76
C ALA A 100 5.26 -13.85 13.79
N SER A 101 4.46 -12.80 13.93
CA SER A 101 3.00 -12.87 13.84
C SER A 101 2.46 -11.81 12.91
N VAL A 102 1.47 -12.19 12.09
CA VAL A 102 0.63 -11.22 11.38
C VAL A 102 -0.39 -10.69 12.37
N VAL A 103 -0.34 -9.40 12.63
CA VAL A 103 -1.17 -8.70 13.64
C VAL A 103 -2.47 -8.21 13.02
N ALA A 104 -2.38 -7.66 11.81
CA ALA A 104 -3.50 -7.12 11.05
C ALA A 104 -3.16 -7.16 9.55
N TYR A 105 -4.18 -7.08 8.70
CA TYR A 105 -4.03 -6.94 7.26
C TYR A 105 -5.19 -6.14 6.69
N GLY A 106 -4.98 -5.53 5.52
CA GLY A 106 -5.99 -4.79 4.78
C GLY A 106 -5.64 -4.77 3.31
N TYR A 107 -6.64 -4.65 2.45
CA TYR A 107 -6.46 -4.57 1.01
C TYR A 107 -7.57 -3.77 0.36
N GLU A 108 -7.26 -3.19 -0.79
CA GLU A 108 -8.23 -2.52 -1.65
C GLU A 108 -8.57 -3.41 -2.83
N ASN A 109 -9.87 -3.58 -3.10
CA ASN A 109 -10.37 -4.64 -3.98
C ASN A 109 -10.84 -4.18 -5.37
N THR A 110 -10.78 -2.89 -5.64
CA THR A 110 -11.13 -2.27 -6.94
C THR A 110 -9.92 -2.00 -7.84
N GLY A 111 -8.71 -2.27 -7.36
CA GLY A 111 -7.44 -2.00 -8.04
C GLY A 111 -6.89 -0.58 -7.86
N LEU A 112 -7.52 0.23 -7.00
CA LEU A 112 -6.97 1.50 -6.55
C LEU A 112 -5.78 1.28 -5.59
N SER A 113 -4.95 2.31 -5.45
CA SER A 113 -3.89 2.31 -4.45
C SER A 113 -4.47 2.34 -3.04
N ILE A 114 -3.71 1.82 -2.08
CA ILE A 114 -4.03 1.84 -0.65
C ILE A 114 -2.83 2.36 0.13
N THR A 115 -3.06 2.98 1.28
CA THR A 115 -2.00 3.31 2.24
C THR A 115 -1.86 2.24 3.31
N ALA A 116 -0.63 2.00 3.79
CA ALA A 116 -0.39 1.01 4.83
C ALA A 116 -1.15 1.38 6.13
N GLY A 117 -1.93 0.43 6.65
CA GLY A 117 -2.79 0.64 7.82
C GLY A 117 -4.15 1.26 7.52
N GLU A 118 -4.46 1.57 6.26
CA GLU A 118 -5.78 2.03 5.85
C GLU A 118 -6.84 0.95 6.09
N THR A 119 -7.89 1.33 6.81
CA THR A 119 -9.02 0.45 7.17
C THR A 119 -10.38 1.06 6.84
N ALA A 120 -10.39 2.33 6.43
CA ALA A 120 -11.60 3.02 5.99
C ALA A 120 -11.67 2.97 4.46
N VAL A 121 -12.85 2.67 3.92
CA VAL A 121 -13.14 2.99 2.53
C VAL A 121 -13.23 4.50 2.47
N ALA A 122 -12.34 5.17 1.73
CA ALA A 122 -12.51 6.60 1.46
C ALA A 122 -13.91 6.77 0.84
N ALA A 123 -14.85 7.31 1.61
CA ALA A 123 -16.11 7.74 1.03
C ALA A 123 -15.73 8.77 -0.04
N ASP A 124 -16.33 8.68 -1.23
CA ASP A 124 -16.32 9.76 -2.21
C ASP A 124 -16.96 10.99 -1.54
N VAL A 125 -16.19 11.74 -0.75
CA VAL A 125 -16.63 12.99 -0.16
C VAL A 125 -16.44 14.03 -1.25
N PRO A 126 -17.53 14.57 -1.84
CA PRO A 126 -17.39 15.62 -2.84
C PRO A 126 -16.76 16.83 -2.14
N GLU A 127 -15.58 17.28 -2.58
CA GLU A 127 -14.88 18.37 -1.90
C GLU A 127 -15.72 19.67 -1.90
N PRO A 128 -16.12 20.20 -0.72
CA PRO A 128 -16.94 21.42 -0.65
C PRO A 128 -16.18 22.70 -1.06
N ALA A 129 -14.85 22.63 -1.13
CA ALA A 129 -13.99 23.80 -1.26
C ALA A 129 -13.99 24.38 -2.68
N SER A 130 -14.07 23.55 -3.73
CA SER A 130 -14.04 24.03 -5.11
C SER A 130 -15.28 24.86 -5.46
N ILE A 131 -16.45 24.47 -4.95
CA ILE A 131 -17.71 25.22 -5.14
C ILE A 131 -17.70 26.53 -4.35
N ALA A 132 -17.22 26.50 -3.10
CA ALA A 132 -17.14 27.71 -2.28
C ALA A 132 -16.19 28.75 -2.90
N LEU A 133 -15.04 28.33 -3.43
CA LEU A 133 -14.07 29.24 -4.04
C LEU A 133 -14.57 29.84 -5.37
N VAL A 134 -15.25 29.03 -6.20
CA VAL A 134 -15.91 29.51 -7.43
C VAL A 134 -17.07 30.45 -7.09
N GLY A 135 -17.87 30.15 -6.08
CA GLY A 135 -18.94 31.01 -5.59
C GLY A 135 -18.43 32.36 -5.07
N LEU A 136 -17.32 32.36 -4.32
CA LEU A 136 -16.67 33.58 -3.83
C LEU A 136 -16.12 34.43 -4.99
N ALA A 137 -15.49 33.79 -5.98
CA ALA A 137 -14.94 34.46 -7.15
C ALA A 137 -16.04 35.11 -8.00
N LEU A 138 -17.13 34.38 -8.27
CA LEU A 138 -18.28 34.90 -9.01
C LEU A 138 -19.00 36.01 -8.23
N GLY A 139 -19.16 35.87 -6.92
CA GLY A 139 -19.73 36.90 -6.04
C GLY A 139 -18.92 38.20 -6.04
N ALA A 140 -17.58 38.10 -5.91
CA ALA A 140 -16.70 39.26 -5.95
C ALA A 140 -16.69 39.97 -7.32
N MET A 141 -16.78 39.23 -8.42
CA MET A 141 -16.92 39.81 -9.76
C MET A 141 -18.26 40.51 -9.97
N GLY A 142 -19.35 39.96 -9.45
CA GLY A 142 -20.67 40.60 -9.50
C GLY A 142 -20.73 41.93 -8.72
N VAL A 143 -20.13 41.96 -7.53
CA VAL A 143 -20.07 43.17 -6.68
C VAL A 143 -19.17 44.25 -7.29
N SER A 144 -18.04 43.87 -7.88
CA SER A 144 -17.11 44.83 -8.50
C SER A 144 -17.66 45.48 -9.78
N ARG A 145 -18.48 44.76 -10.57
CA ARG A 145 -19.15 45.34 -11.74
C ARG A 145 -20.20 46.38 -11.37
N ARG A 146 -20.98 46.16 -10.30
CA ARG A 146 -21.99 47.13 -9.84
C ARG A 146 -21.38 48.46 -9.36
N ARG A 147 -20.15 48.45 -8.85
CA ARG A 147 -19.45 49.65 -8.40
C ARG A 147 -18.86 50.50 -9.53
N LYS A 148 -18.78 49.98 -10.76
CA LYS A 148 -18.27 50.70 -11.94
C LYS A 148 -19.35 51.33 -12.82
N SER A 149 -20.63 51.03 -12.55
CA SER A 149 -21.77 51.51 -13.35
C SER A 149 -22.65 52.52 -12.59
N ALA A 150 -22.16 53.06 -11.48
CA ALA A 150 -22.76 54.14 -10.72
C ALA A 150 -21.90 55.40 -10.81
#